data_AF-A0A3N5UNF7-F1
#
_entry.id   AF-A0A3N5UNF7-F1
#
_cell.length_a   1.000
_cell.length_b   1.000
_cell.length_c   1.000
_cell.angle_alpha   90.00
_cell.angle_beta   90.00
_cell.angle_gamma   90.00
#
_symmetry.space_group_name_H-M   'P 1'
#
loop_
_entity.id
_entity.type
_entity.pdbx_description
1 polymer ?
#
loop_
_entity_poly.entity_id
_entity_poly.type
_entity_poly.pdbx_seq_one_letter_code
_entity_poly.pdbx_strand_id
1 'polypeptide(L)'
;MTKINDIFGKDLTVLNVGLASMAKSVSDQGVKVIDLDWQPPKAGIPRLRTTKSGVSMDAANQEVVSRIKGGKAVLVGMGIARAVIPGMHDHMILHAGPPIEWGRMCGPTRGAVMGALIYEGLAQDEEEAVKLVESGTIEFSPCHHHHAVGPMAGVVSPSMPVFILENKTFGNRAYCTQNEGLGKVLRYGGMGPEVYARLKWMETDLYPTLDRALQTLPNGIDIKSLIAQAMHMGDECHNRNRAATSLFLRAIGPALARTNKDNEVLAKVIEFIDRNDHFFLNLSMPAGKAMLEAAEGVEGSTIVTVMARNGTDFGIRLASMPERWFTAPAGKVQGLYF
;
A
#
# COMPACT_ATOMS: atom_id res chain seq x y z
N MET A 1 -26.60 -44.83 38.25
CA MET A 1 -25.86 -43.55 38.24
C MET A 1 -24.56 -43.75 38.99
N THR A 2 -23.47 -43.97 38.27
CA THR A 2 -22.11 -44.09 38.83
C THR A 2 -21.76 -42.75 39.46
N LYS A 3 -21.52 -42.74 40.78
CA LYS A 3 -21.06 -41.55 41.49
C LYS A 3 -19.80 -41.04 40.78
N ILE A 4 -19.77 -39.76 40.40
CA ILE A 4 -18.51 -39.06 40.17
C ILE A 4 -17.73 -39.24 41.47
N ASN A 5 -16.82 -40.20 41.46
CA ASN A 5 -16.07 -40.60 42.63
C ASN A 5 -15.26 -39.40 43.08
N ASP A 6 -15.37 -39.10 44.37
CA ASP A 6 -14.67 -38.05 45.09
C ASP A 6 -13.21 -37.93 44.63
N ILE A 7 -12.93 -36.87 43.88
CA ILE A 7 -11.60 -36.51 43.34
C ILE A 7 -10.80 -35.65 44.33
N PHE A 8 -11.44 -35.15 45.38
CA PHE A 8 -10.78 -34.30 46.36
C PHE A 8 -9.85 -35.16 47.23
N GLY A 9 -8.58 -34.74 47.33
CA GLY A 9 -7.57 -35.41 48.16
C GLY A 9 -6.90 -36.64 47.52
N LYS A 10 -7.13 -36.92 46.23
CA LYS A 10 -6.45 -38.00 45.50
C LYS A 10 -5.39 -37.45 44.55
N ASP A 11 -4.35 -38.25 44.33
CA ASP A 11 -3.34 -37.95 43.31
C ASP A 11 -3.98 -37.98 41.92
N LEU A 12 -3.95 -36.83 41.25
CA LEU A 12 -4.47 -36.66 39.90
C LEU A 12 -3.36 -36.90 38.87
N THR A 13 -3.70 -37.65 37.82
CA THR A 13 -2.92 -37.66 36.57
C THR A 13 -3.74 -36.92 35.52
N VAL A 14 -3.28 -35.74 35.13
CA VAL A 14 -3.94 -34.89 34.13
C VAL A 14 -3.42 -35.25 32.75
N LEU A 15 -4.32 -35.32 31.77
CA LEU A 15 -3.99 -35.55 30.37
C LEU A 15 -4.35 -34.27 29.60
N ASN A 16 -3.33 -33.54 29.14
CA ASN A 16 -3.53 -32.30 28.39
C ASN A 16 -3.63 -32.60 26.89
N VAL A 17 -4.60 -31.96 26.23
CA VAL A 17 -4.78 -31.98 24.78
C VAL A 17 -5.01 -30.52 24.35
N GLY A 18 -4.05 -29.92 23.66
CA GLY A 18 -4.16 -28.54 23.18
C GLY A 18 -2.92 -27.70 23.50
N LEU A 19 -3.10 -26.55 24.13
CA LEU A 19 -2.00 -25.61 24.39
C LEU A 19 -1.04 -26.16 25.44
N ALA A 20 0.25 -26.20 25.10
CA ALA A 20 1.32 -26.62 26.01
C ALA A 20 1.40 -25.75 27.29
N SER A 21 0.92 -24.50 27.23
CA SER A 21 0.87 -23.61 28.40
C SER A 21 -0.03 -24.15 29.52
N MET A 22 -1.12 -24.86 29.18
CA MET A 22 -2.02 -25.46 30.17
C MET A 22 -1.35 -26.64 30.88
N ALA A 23 -0.63 -27.49 30.14
CA ALA A 23 0.17 -28.55 30.73
C ALA A 23 1.24 -28.00 31.69
N LYS A 24 1.92 -26.92 31.28
CA LYS A 24 2.91 -26.26 32.11
C LYS A 24 2.32 -25.75 33.44
N SER A 25 1.17 -25.07 33.40
CA SER A 25 0.52 -24.58 34.62
C SER A 25 0.13 -25.69 35.60
N VAL A 26 -0.22 -26.88 35.10
CA VAL A 26 -0.52 -28.05 35.94
C VAL A 26 0.78 -28.64 36.52
N SER A 27 1.84 -28.76 35.70
CA SER A 27 3.15 -29.23 36.15
C SER A 27 3.77 -28.34 37.22
N ASP A 28 3.64 -27.01 37.09
CA ASP A 28 4.21 -26.05 38.04
C ASP A 28 3.56 -26.14 39.43
N GLN A 29 2.36 -26.74 39.53
CA GLN A 29 1.68 -27.04 40.79
C GLN A 29 2.05 -28.43 41.38
N GLY A 30 3.02 -29.12 40.78
CA GLY A 30 3.48 -30.45 41.22
C GLY A 30 2.51 -31.58 40.89
N VAL A 31 1.49 -31.33 40.07
CA VAL A 31 0.52 -32.35 39.62
C VAL A 31 1.08 -33.10 38.41
N LYS A 32 0.97 -34.43 38.40
CA LYS A 32 1.40 -35.25 37.28
C LYS A 32 0.56 -34.94 36.04
N VAL A 33 1.21 -34.47 34.98
CA VAL A 33 0.57 -34.17 33.69
C VAL A 33 1.24 -34.93 32.55
N ILE A 34 0.42 -35.49 31.66
CA ILE A 34 0.83 -36.07 30.38
C ILE A 34 0.36 -35.10 29.30
N ASP A 35 1.30 -34.38 28.69
CA ASP A 35 1.00 -33.52 27.56
C ASP A 35 0.98 -34.35 26.27
N LEU A 36 -0.20 -34.55 25.71
CA LEU A 36 -0.32 -35.22 24.43
C LEU A 36 -0.02 -34.24 23.32
N ASP A 37 0.99 -34.56 22.50
CA ASP A 37 1.24 -33.93 21.20
C ASP A 37 0.14 -34.33 20.20
N TRP A 38 -1.07 -33.89 20.51
CA TRP A 38 -2.24 -34.10 19.68
C TRP A 38 -2.32 -33.00 18.64
N GLN A 39 -2.50 -33.42 17.41
CA GLN A 39 -2.83 -32.55 16.28
C GLN A 39 -4.05 -33.14 15.57
N PRO A 40 -4.89 -32.31 14.93
CA PRO A 40 -5.96 -32.81 14.07
C PRO A 40 -5.43 -33.84 13.07
N PRO A 41 -6.20 -34.89 12.71
CA PRO A 41 -5.73 -35.94 11.81
C PRO A 41 -5.07 -35.38 10.54
N LYS A 42 -3.85 -35.85 10.22
CA LYS A 42 -3.12 -35.43 9.00
C LYS A 42 -3.84 -35.81 7.71
N ALA A 43 -4.67 -36.86 7.75
CA ALA A 43 -5.73 -37.10 6.78
C ALA A 43 -6.81 -36.02 6.98
N GLY A 44 -6.42 -34.79 6.61
CA GLY A 44 -7.07 -33.55 6.98
C GLY A 44 -8.45 -33.41 6.37
N ILE A 45 -9.25 -32.55 7.00
CA ILE A 45 -10.53 -32.07 6.47
C ILE A 45 -10.27 -31.57 5.04
N PRO A 46 -10.71 -32.26 3.96
CA PRO A 46 -10.31 -31.94 2.60
C PRO A 46 -10.59 -30.49 2.20
N ARG A 47 -11.63 -29.89 2.80
CA ARG A 47 -12.03 -28.49 2.63
C ARG A 47 -11.01 -27.45 3.12
N LEU A 48 -10.00 -27.86 3.89
CA LEU A 48 -8.89 -26.99 4.35
C LEU A 48 -7.70 -27.00 3.39
N ARG A 49 -7.68 -27.90 2.40
CA ARG A 49 -6.59 -28.01 1.41
C ARG A 49 -7.08 -27.91 -0.02
N THR A 50 -8.37 -28.15 -0.24
CA THR A 50 -9.00 -28.19 -1.56
C THR A 50 -10.30 -27.41 -1.52
N THR A 51 -10.56 -26.60 -2.55
CA THR A 51 -11.84 -25.89 -2.70
C THR A 51 -12.99 -26.88 -2.96
N LYS A 52 -14.23 -26.40 -2.91
CA LYS A 52 -15.40 -27.20 -3.33
C LYS A 52 -15.33 -27.64 -4.80
N SER A 53 -14.65 -26.86 -5.65
CA SER A 53 -14.41 -27.16 -7.07
C SER A 53 -13.26 -28.14 -7.31
N GLY A 54 -12.56 -28.60 -6.27
CA GLY A 54 -11.44 -29.55 -6.41
C GLY A 54 -10.07 -28.91 -6.60
N VAL A 55 -9.96 -27.58 -6.50
CA VAL A 55 -8.68 -26.86 -6.66
C VAL A 55 -7.82 -27.01 -5.42
N SER A 56 -6.57 -27.46 -5.58
CA SER A 56 -5.58 -27.50 -4.49
C SER A 56 -5.16 -26.09 -4.08
N MET A 57 -5.41 -25.72 -2.83
CA MET A 57 -5.03 -24.42 -2.26
C MET A 57 -3.52 -24.23 -2.22
N ASP A 58 -2.76 -25.29 -1.89
CA ASP A 58 -1.29 -25.24 -1.85
C ASP A 58 -0.71 -24.97 -3.25
N ALA A 59 -1.23 -25.63 -4.28
CA ALA A 59 -0.82 -25.40 -5.66
C ALA A 59 -1.18 -23.97 -6.13
N ALA A 60 -2.39 -23.50 -5.81
CA ALA A 60 -2.83 -22.15 -6.12
C ALA A 60 -1.97 -21.08 -5.42
N ASN A 61 -1.63 -21.29 -4.15
CA ASN A 61 -0.75 -20.41 -3.39
C ASN A 61 0.67 -20.39 -3.96
N GLN A 62 1.20 -21.55 -4.34
CA GLN A 62 2.52 -21.66 -4.96
C GLN A 62 2.58 -20.88 -6.29
N GLU A 63 1.53 -20.97 -7.11
CA GLU A 63 1.42 -20.21 -8.36
C GLU A 63 1.41 -18.69 -8.11
N VAL A 64 0.61 -18.22 -7.16
CA VAL A 64 0.57 -16.79 -6.78
C VAL A 64 1.94 -16.31 -6.31
N VAL A 65 2.61 -17.05 -5.42
CA VAL A 65 3.98 -16.71 -4.96
C VAL A 65 4.97 -16.69 -6.12
N SER A 66 4.86 -17.64 -7.06
CA SER A 66 5.70 -17.71 -8.25
C SER A 66 5.55 -16.44 -9.10
N ARG A 67 4.31 -15.99 -9.38
CA ARG A 67 4.05 -14.74 -10.12
C ARG A 67 4.61 -13.51 -9.42
N ILE A 68 4.37 -13.37 -8.11
CA ILE A 68 4.91 -12.25 -7.31
C ILE A 68 6.44 -12.21 -7.40
N LYS A 69 7.11 -13.36 -7.20
CA LYS A 69 8.58 -13.46 -7.26
C LYS A 69 9.12 -13.18 -8.66
N GLY A 70 8.40 -13.60 -9.70
CA GLY A 70 8.75 -13.40 -11.11
C GLY A 70 8.55 -11.97 -11.63
N GLY A 71 7.78 -11.13 -10.93
CA GLY A 71 7.52 -9.76 -11.34
C GLY A 71 8.78 -8.88 -11.39
N LYS A 72 8.82 -7.92 -12.32
CA LYS A 72 9.91 -6.96 -12.48
C LYS A 72 9.36 -5.54 -12.60
N ALA A 73 9.24 -4.85 -11.47
CA ALA A 73 8.74 -3.47 -11.40
C ALA A 73 9.82 -2.46 -11.85
N VAL A 74 9.55 -1.78 -12.96
CA VAL A 74 10.43 -0.76 -13.56
C VAL A 74 9.68 0.56 -13.63
N LEU A 75 10.31 1.65 -13.18
CA LEU A 75 9.82 3.00 -13.42
C LEU A 75 10.09 3.36 -14.88
N VAL A 76 9.04 3.52 -15.68
CA VAL A 76 9.14 3.72 -17.14
C VAL A 76 8.83 5.16 -17.57
N GLY A 77 8.27 5.98 -16.68
CA GLY A 77 7.95 7.37 -16.99
C GLY A 77 7.05 7.99 -15.94
N MET A 78 6.58 9.19 -16.24
CA MET A 78 5.55 9.86 -15.47
C MET A 78 4.41 10.32 -16.40
N GLY A 79 3.30 10.73 -15.81
CA GLY A 79 2.19 11.30 -16.57
C GLY A 79 1.21 12.04 -15.67
N ILE A 80 0.23 12.68 -16.29
CA ILE A 80 -0.87 13.33 -15.57
C ILE A 80 -1.96 12.29 -15.28
N ALA A 81 -2.47 12.26 -14.04
CA ALA A 81 -3.34 11.22 -13.54
C ALA A 81 -4.53 10.89 -14.49
N ARG A 82 -5.31 11.90 -14.91
CA ARG A 82 -6.43 11.71 -15.85
C ARG A 82 -6.06 11.10 -17.20
N ALA A 83 -4.81 11.29 -17.64
CA ALA A 83 -4.35 10.83 -18.93
C ALA A 83 -3.84 9.38 -18.91
N VAL A 84 -3.36 8.91 -17.74
CA VAL A 84 -2.63 7.63 -17.66
C VAL A 84 -3.25 6.62 -16.71
N ILE A 85 -4.03 7.06 -15.72
CA ILE A 85 -4.71 6.15 -14.79
C ILE A 85 -6.01 5.64 -15.44
N PRO A 86 -6.18 4.32 -15.61
CA PRO A 86 -7.38 3.76 -16.24
C PRO A 86 -8.67 4.16 -15.52
N GLY A 87 -9.64 4.68 -16.27
CA GLY A 87 -10.97 5.06 -15.76
C GLY A 87 -11.03 6.39 -15.02
N MET A 88 -9.90 7.10 -14.83
CA MET A 88 -9.91 8.41 -14.19
C MET A 88 -10.44 9.51 -15.11
N HIS A 89 -11.23 10.45 -14.57
CA HIS A 89 -11.79 11.59 -15.30
C HIS A 89 -11.82 12.86 -14.41
N ASP A 90 -12.21 14.00 -14.98
CA ASP A 90 -12.08 15.32 -14.36
C ASP A 90 -12.89 15.54 -13.07
N HIS A 91 -13.87 14.68 -12.79
CA HIS A 91 -14.73 14.75 -11.60
C HIS A 91 -14.54 13.54 -10.67
N MET A 92 -13.40 12.86 -10.77
CA MET A 92 -13.06 11.72 -9.93
C MET A 92 -11.88 12.03 -9.03
N ILE A 93 -12.03 11.74 -7.74
CA ILE A 93 -10.96 11.78 -6.76
C ILE A 93 -10.70 10.35 -6.28
N LEU A 94 -9.46 9.88 -6.48
CA LEU A 94 -9.06 8.60 -5.90
C LEU A 94 -8.62 8.77 -4.46
N HIS A 95 -8.74 7.71 -3.65
CA HIS A 95 -8.29 7.73 -2.25
C HIS A 95 -7.61 6.41 -1.83
N ALA A 96 -6.88 6.42 -0.70
CA ALA A 96 -6.32 5.20 -0.12
C ALA A 96 -7.41 4.27 0.45
N GLY A 97 -7.08 2.98 0.64
CA GLY A 97 -7.94 2.03 1.38
C GLY A 97 -9.11 1.44 0.58
N PRO A 98 -10.03 0.73 1.25
CA PRO A 98 -11.26 0.20 0.65
C PRO A 98 -12.28 1.33 0.35
N PRO A 99 -13.34 1.05 -0.44
CA PRO A 99 -14.41 2.01 -0.73
C PRO A 99 -14.95 2.68 0.51
N ILE A 100 -15.14 4.00 0.45
CA ILE A 100 -15.68 4.78 1.56
C ILE A 100 -16.43 6.00 1.05
N GLU A 101 -17.59 6.26 1.65
CA GLU A 101 -18.39 7.45 1.37
C GLU A 101 -17.83 8.68 2.09
N TRP A 102 -18.05 9.87 1.53
CA TRP A 102 -17.64 11.16 2.10
C TRP A 102 -17.99 11.31 3.60
N GLY A 103 -19.22 10.94 3.97
CA GLY A 103 -19.73 10.98 5.34
C GLY A 103 -18.94 10.12 6.33
N ARG A 104 -18.17 9.13 5.87
CA ARG A 104 -17.35 8.24 6.69
C ARG A 104 -15.84 8.52 6.60
N MET A 105 -15.40 9.35 5.66
CA MET A 105 -13.99 9.75 5.56
C MET A 105 -13.55 10.46 6.83
N CYS A 106 -12.38 10.11 7.34
CA CYS A 106 -11.79 10.78 8.50
C CYS A 106 -11.31 12.20 8.15
N GLY A 107 -11.07 13.02 9.17
CA GLY A 107 -10.67 14.44 9.01
C GLY A 107 -9.51 14.67 8.03
N PRO A 108 -8.37 13.98 8.18
CA PRO A 108 -7.25 14.11 7.23
C PRO A 108 -7.61 13.77 5.78
N THR A 109 -8.39 12.71 5.55
CA THR A 109 -8.84 12.34 4.20
C THR A 109 -9.77 13.40 3.63
N ARG A 110 -10.69 13.95 4.44
CA ARG A 110 -11.56 15.07 4.02
C ARG A 110 -10.77 16.32 3.67
N GLY A 111 -9.79 16.69 4.49
CA GLY A 111 -8.89 17.81 4.22
C GLY A 111 -8.11 17.62 2.92
N ALA A 112 -7.64 16.40 2.66
CA ALA A 112 -6.93 16.08 1.42
C ALA A 112 -7.84 16.19 0.18
N VAL A 113 -9.10 15.75 0.28
CA VAL A 113 -10.09 15.91 -0.80
C VAL A 113 -10.39 17.38 -1.06
N MET A 114 -10.69 18.16 -0.02
CA MET A 114 -10.98 19.59 -0.17
C MET A 114 -9.79 20.35 -0.77
N GLY A 115 -8.59 20.11 -0.25
CA GLY A 115 -7.37 20.71 -0.80
C GLY A 115 -7.09 20.29 -2.24
N ALA A 116 -7.42 19.06 -2.63
CA ALA A 116 -7.31 18.62 -4.02
C ALA A 116 -8.30 19.35 -4.94
N LEU A 117 -9.55 19.55 -4.51
CA LEU A 117 -10.55 20.30 -5.30
C LEU A 117 -10.13 21.76 -5.50
N ILE A 118 -9.54 22.38 -4.47
CA ILE A 118 -9.00 23.73 -4.57
C ILE A 118 -7.78 23.76 -5.51
N TYR A 119 -6.89 22.77 -5.41
CA TYR A 119 -5.75 22.63 -6.32
C TYR A 119 -6.18 22.47 -7.80
N GLU A 120 -7.24 21.71 -8.06
CA GLU A 120 -7.82 21.56 -9.41
C GLU A 120 -8.58 22.81 -9.89
N GLY A 121 -8.77 23.81 -9.02
CA GLY A 121 -9.54 25.02 -9.34
C GLY A 121 -11.06 24.78 -9.42
N LEU A 122 -11.56 23.68 -8.85
CA LEU A 122 -12.98 23.34 -8.79
C LEU A 122 -13.70 24.01 -7.61
N ALA A 123 -12.95 24.52 -6.64
CA ALA A 123 -13.45 25.26 -5.49
C ALA A 123 -12.46 26.36 -5.10
N GLN A 124 -12.96 27.49 -4.60
CA GLN A 124 -12.13 28.61 -4.13
C GLN A 124 -11.68 28.44 -2.68
N ASP A 125 -12.48 27.73 -1.88
CA ASP A 125 -12.24 27.51 -0.46
C ASP A 125 -12.83 26.17 0.03
N GLU A 126 -12.65 25.90 1.33
CA GLU A 126 -13.12 24.67 1.96
C GLU A 126 -14.64 24.55 1.94
N GLU A 127 -15.38 25.65 2.08
CA GLU A 127 -16.85 25.63 2.10
C GLU A 127 -17.42 25.26 0.73
N GLU A 128 -16.87 25.85 -0.34
CA GLU A 128 -17.23 25.54 -1.71
C GLU A 128 -16.86 24.09 -2.06
N ALA A 129 -15.69 23.62 -1.62
CA ALA A 129 -15.27 22.23 -1.81
C ALA A 129 -16.24 21.23 -1.16
N VAL A 130 -16.69 21.50 0.07
CA VAL A 130 -17.70 20.65 0.75
C VAL A 130 -19.02 20.66 -0.02
N LYS A 131 -19.53 21.84 -0.41
CA LYS A 131 -20.77 21.95 -1.19
C LYS A 131 -20.67 21.18 -2.51
N LEU A 132 -19.53 21.25 -3.19
CA LEU A 132 -19.30 20.51 -4.44
C LEU A 132 -19.34 19.00 -4.22
N VAL A 133 -18.71 18.49 -3.16
CA VAL A 133 -18.78 17.06 -2.80
C VAL A 133 -20.20 16.65 -2.45
N GLU A 134 -20.90 17.43 -1.61
CA GLU A 134 -22.26 17.15 -1.17
C GLU A 134 -23.31 17.25 -2.29
N SER A 135 -23.00 17.97 -3.37
CA SER A 135 -23.84 18.00 -4.58
C SER A 135 -23.89 16.66 -5.33
N GLY A 136 -22.94 15.74 -5.05
CA GLY A 136 -22.81 14.47 -5.76
C GLY A 136 -22.06 14.58 -7.09
N THR A 137 -21.47 15.74 -7.41
CA THR A 137 -20.70 15.95 -8.65
C THR A 137 -19.37 15.20 -8.64
N ILE A 138 -18.76 15.00 -7.46
CA ILE A 138 -17.46 14.35 -7.31
C ILE A 138 -17.64 12.86 -7.01
N GLU A 139 -17.05 12.02 -7.86
CA GLU A 139 -16.95 10.58 -7.66
C GLU A 139 -15.72 10.24 -6.81
N PHE A 140 -15.88 9.31 -5.86
CA PHE A 140 -14.79 8.76 -5.07
C PHE A 140 -14.56 7.29 -5.39
N SER A 141 -13.30 6.94 -5.65
CA SER A 141 -12.92 5.54 -5.89
C SER A 141 -11.58 5.18 -5.22
N PRO A 142 -11.43 3.99 -4.64
CA PRO A 142 -10.14 3.49 -4.19
C PRO A 142 -9.08 3.52 -5.29
N CYS A 143 -7.87 3.98 -4.96
CA CYS A 143 -6.71 3.85 -5.85
C CYS A 143 -6.54 2.40 -6.36
N HIS A 144 -6.80 1.41 -5.50
CA HIS A 144 -6.66 0.00 -5.83
C HIS A 144 -7.60 -0.51 -6.93
N HIS A 145 -8.68 0.21 -7.24
CA HIS A 145 -9.59 -0.08 -8.36
C HIS A 145 -9.08 0.44 -9.71
N HIS A 146 -8.08 1.33 -9.69
CA HIS A 146 -7.53 2.00 -10.87
C HIS A 146 -6.04 1.69 -11.08
N HIS A 147 -5.59 0.53 -10.63
CA HIS A 147 -4.17 0.13 -10.65
C HIS A 147 -3.23 1.12 -9.93
N ALA A 148 -3.77 1.94 -9.04
CA ALA A 148 -3.02 2.96 -8.33
C ALA A 148 -2.87 2.59 -6.85
N VAL A 149 -1.96 3.29 -6.18
CA VAL A 149 -1.82 3.32 -4.73
C VAL A 149 -1.51 4.73 -4.27
N GLY A 150 -2.04 5.11 -3.11
CA GLY A 150 -1.84 6.44 -2.52
C GLY A 150 -1.33 6.32 -1.08
N PRO A 151 -0.20 6.94 -0.72
CA PRO A 151 0.27 6.97 0.66
C PRO A 151 -0.65 7.85 1.53
N MET A 152 -0.87 7.43 2.78
CA MET A 152 -1.62 8.20 3.81
C MET A 152 -3.09 8.42 3.42
N ALA A 153 -3.58 9.66 3.31
CA ALA A 153 -4.91 9.92 2.73
C ALA A 153 -5.03 9.36 1.30
N GLY A 154 -3.90 9.34 0.58
CA GLY A 154 -3.77 8.76 -0.75
C GLY A 154 -4.67 9.41 -1.79
N VAL A 155 -4.98 10.70 -1.61
CA VAL A 155 -5.79 11.45 -2.55
C VAL A 155 -5.03 11.65 -3.86
N VAL A 156 -5.68 11.33 -4.97
CA VAL A 156 -5.18 11.59 -6.33
C VAL A 156 -6.26 12.32 -7.11
N SER A 157 -5.92 13.52 -7.61
CA SER A 157 -6.81 14.33 -8.43
C SER A 157 -6.36 14.38 -9.91
N PRO A 158 -7.26 14.76 -10.84
CA PRO A 158 -7.06 14.60 -12.29
C PRO A 158 -5.78 15.23 -12.86
N SER A 159 -5.32 16.35 -12.31
CA SER A 159 -4.13 17.08 -12.78
C SER A 159 -2.86 16.73 -12.01
N MET A 160 -2.91 15.88 -10.99
CA MET A 160 -1.71 15.47 -10.27
C MET A 160 -0.78 14.64 -11.17
N PRO A 161 0.53 14.92 -11.16
CA PRO A 161 1.48 14.04 -11.81
C PRO A 161 1.71 12.75 -11.01
N VAL A 162 1.83 11.64 -11.73
CA VAL A 162 2.01 10.30 -11.18
C VAL A 162 3.22 9.60 -11.81
N PHE A 163 3.89 8.77 -11.03
CA PHE A 163 4.85 7.79 -11.51
C PHE A 163 4.13 6.64 -12.21
N ILE A 164 4.71 6.15 -13.30
CA ILE A 164 4.23 5.00 -14.07
C ILE A 164 5.23 3.86 -13.90
N LEU A 165 4.84 2.85 -13.14
CA LEU A 165 5.61 1.62 -13.02
C LEU A 165 5.02 0.56 -13.94
N GLU A 166 5.87 -0.17 -14.63
CA GLU A 166 5.51 -1.31 -15.45
C GLU A 166 6.15 -2.57 -14.88
N ASN A 167 5.35 -3.61 -14.71
CA ASN A 167 5.85 -4.93 -14.46
C ASN A 167 6.30 -5.55 -15.79
N LYS A 168 7.58 -5.44 -16.13
CA LYS A 168 8.11 -5.89 -17.42
C LYS A 168 7.89 -7.38 -17.71
N THR A 169 7.67 -8.20 -16.68
CA THR A 169 7.38 -9.63 -16.84
C THR A 169 5.96 -9.90 -17.31
N PHE A 170 4.98 -9.14 -16.81
CA PHE A 170 3.54 -9.42 -17.02
C PHE A 170 2.79 -8.32 -17.79
N GLY A 171 3.45 -7.19 -18.07
CA GLY A 171 2.92 -6.08 -18.86
C GLY A 171 1.94 -5.15 -18.14
N ASN A 172 1.51 -5.48 -16.92
CA ASN A 172 0.63 -4.61 -16.14
C ASN A 172 1.37 -3.37 -15.61
N ARG A 173 0.62 -2.29 -15.37
CA ARG A 173 1.14 -1.03 -14.85
C ARG A 173 0.54 -0.68 -13.50
N ALA A 174 1.27 0.08 -12.70
CA ALA A 174 0.76 0.65 -11.47
C ALA A 174 1.20 2.11 -11.31
N TYR A 175 0.37 2.90 -10.62
CA TYR A 175 0.50 4.35 -10.52
C TYR A 175 0.56 4.82 -9.07
N CYS A 176 1.29 5.92 -8.83
CA CYS A 176 1.32 6.60 -7.55
C CYS A 176 1.68 8.07 -7.77
N THR A 177 1.11 8.98 -6.99
CA THR A 177 1.47 10.41 -7.01
C THR A 177 2.93 10.61 -6.60
N GLN A 178 3.44 11.83 -6.81
CA GLN A 178 4.73 12.26 -6.26
C GLN A 178 4.64 12.46 -4.73
N ASN A 179 5.76 12.29 -4.01
CA ASN A 179 5.82 12.63 -2.59
C ASN A 179 5.92 14.15 -2.41
N GLU A 180 5.03 14.72 -1.60
CA GLU A 180 4.89 16.17 -1.40
C GLU A 180 5.91 16.79 -0.42
N GLY A 181 6.82 15.99 0.14
CA GLY A 181 7.77 16.43 1.15
C GLY A 181 7.33 16.13 2.58
N LEU A 182 7.98 16.84 3.51
CA LEU A 182 7.77 16.74 4.95
C LEU A 182 6.95 17.94 5.47
N GLY A 183 6.39 17.80 6.67
CA GLY A 183 5.60 18.84 7.33
C GLY A 183 4.15 18.88 6.84
N LYS A 184 3.63 20.09 6.63
CA LYS A 184 2.24 20.30 6.17
C LYS A 184 2.13 19.96 4.69
N VAL A 185 1.39 18.89 4.39
CA VAL A 185 1.20 18.31 3.04
C VAL A 185 -0.22 17.78 2.89
N LEU A 186 -0.71 17.71 1.65
CA LEU A 186 -2.06 17.29 1.31
C LEU A 186 -2.33 15.84 1.72
N ARG A 187 -1.36 14.92 1.57
CA ARG A 187 -1.51 13.51 2.00
C ARG A 187 -1.79 13.32 3.50
N TYR A 188 -1.59 14.35 4.32
CA TYR A 188 -1.98 14.38 5.75
C TYR A 188 -3.22 15.26 6.02
N GLY A 189 -3.90 15.72 4.97
CA GLY A 189 -5.03 16.66 5.05
C GLY A 189 -4.62 18.11 5.23
N GLY A 190 -3.34 18.43 5.03
CA GLY A 190 -2.85 19.81 5.07
C GLY A 190 -3.36 20.62 3.89
N MET A 191 -3.86 21.82 4.16
CA MET A 191 -4.40 22.75 3.17
C MET A 191 -3.78 24.15 3.34
N GLY A 192 -3.87 24.97 2.30
CA GLY A 192 -3.48 26.39 2.35
C GLY A 192 -2.39 26.76 1.34
N PRO A 193 -2.04 28.06 1.28
CA PRO A 193 -1.21 28.61 0.20
C PRO A 193 0.13 27.89 0.02
N GLU A 194 0.82 27.51 1.10
CA GLU A 194 2.10 26.80 0.98
C GLU A 194 1.97 25.38 0.42
N VAL A 195 0.84 24.71 0.65
CA VAL A 195 0.56 23.37 0.11
C VAL A 195 0.26 23.48 -1.39
N TYR A 196 -0.64 24.40 -1.76
CA TYR A 196 -1.02 24.60 -3.17
C TYR A 196 0.13 25.10 -4.03
N ALA A 197 0.95 26.04 -3.51
CA ALA A 197 2.14 26.50 -4.20
C ALA A 197 3.14 25.36 -4.43
N ARG A 198 3.30 24.46 -3.46
CA ARG A 198 4.16 23.28 -3.60
C ARG A 198 3.61 22.28 -4.60
N LEU A 199 2.32 21.96 -4.54
CA LEU A 199 1.69 21.08 -5.53
C LEU A 199 1.85 21.65 -6.94
N LYS A 200 1.67 22.97 -7.10
CA LYS A 200 1.87 23.62 -8.40
C LYS A 200 3.32 23.57 -8.87
N TRP A 201 4.28 23.83 -8.00
CA TRP A 201 5.71 23.64 -8.32
C TRP A 201 6.03 22.19 -8.68
N MET A 202 5.42 21.21 -8.00
CA MET A 202 5.60 19.80 -8.34
C MET A 202 5.04 19.46 -9.72
N GLU A 203 3.98 20.13 -10.15
CA GLU A 203 3.38 20.01 -11.49
C GLU A 203 4.23 20.70 -12.56
N THR A 204 4.76 21.90 -12.29
CA THR A 204 5.43 22.74 -13.30
C THR A 204 6.93 22.51 -13.41
N ASP A 205 7.59 22.06 -12.32
CA ASP A 205 9.04 21.99 -12.23
C ASP A 205 9.52 20.56 -11.94
N LEU A 206 9.02 19.93 -10.88
CA LEU A 206 9.47 18.59 -10.46
C LEU A 206 9.12 17.53 -11.49
N TYR A 207 7.82 17.39 -11.82
CA TYR A 207 7.34 16.39 -12.76
C TYR A 207 8.00 16.54 -14.14
N PRO A 208 8.01 17.72 -14.80
CA PRO A 208 8.59 17.84 -16.13
C PRO A 208 10.10 17.60 -16.14
N THR A 209 10.79 17.85 -15.02
CA THR A 209 12.23 17.59 -14.90
C THR A 209 12.52 16.09 -14.77
N LEU A 210 11.76 15.38 -13.91
CA LEU A 210 11.87 13.94 -13.76
C LEU A 210 11.44 13.19 -15.03
N ASP A 211 10.32 13.59 -15.65
CA ASP A 211 9.79 12.95 -16.84
C ASP A 211 10.76 13.06 -18.03
N ARG A 212 11.30 14.25 -18.30
CA ARG A 212 12.34 14.43 -19.33
C ARG A 212 13.55 13.52 -19.11
N ALA A 213 14.02 13.40 -17.86
CA ALA A 213 15.13 12.51 -17.55
C ALA A 213 14.77 11.04 -17.82
N LEU A 214 13.59 10.59 -17.37
CA LEU A 214 13.10 9.22 -17.59
C LEU A 214 12.93 8.88 -19.07
N GLN A 215 12.47 9.81 -19.91
CA GLN A 215 12.35 9.63 -21.35
C GLN A 215 13.69 9.30 -22.04
N THR A 216 14.82 9.67 -21.45
CA THR A 216 16.17 9.32 -21.97
C THR A 216 16.68 7.95 -21.51
N LEU A 217 15.93 7.26 -20.65
CA LEU A 217 16.28 5.95 -20.10
C LEU A 217 15.40 4.87 -20.76
N PRO A 218 15.80 4.30 -21.91
CA PRO A 218 14.94 3.38 -22.68
C PRO A 218 14.55 2.11 -21.92
N ASN A 219 15.35 1.71 -20.93
CA ASN A 219 15.08 0.55 -20.07
C ASN A 219 14.37 0.92 -18.75
N GLY A 220 14.09 2.21 -18.52
CA GLY A 220 13.60 2.72 -17.24
C GLY A 220 14.57 2.49 -16.08
N ILE A 221 14.05 2.60 -14.85
CA ILE A 221 14.81 2.34 -13.62
C ILE A 221 14.23 1.11 -12.92
N ASP A 222 15.05 0.10 -12.66
CA ASP A 222 14.64 -1.15 -11.99
C ASP A 222 14.40 -0.93 -10.49
N ILE A 223 13.16 -0.58 -10.14
CA ILE A 223 12.76 -0.27 -8.76
C ILE A 223 12.88 -1.49 -7.85
N LYS A 224 12.59 -2.70 -8.36
CA LYS A 224 12.75 -3.94 -7.59
C LYS A 224 14.21 -4.15 -7.17
N SER A 225 15.16 -3.90 -8.07
CA SER A 225 16.59 -3.96 -7.75
C SER A 225 17.01 -2.91 -6.73
N LEU A 226 16.50 -1.68 -6.83
CA LEU A 226 16.78 -0.63 -5.85
C LEU A 226 16.25 -0.98 -4.47
N ILE A 227 15.02 -1.54 -4.37
CA ILE A 227 14.46 -2.03 -3.11
C ILE A 227 15.35 -3.12 -2.50
N ALA A 228 15.81 -4.09 -3.30
CA ALA A 228 16.69 -5.15 -2.83
C ALA A 228 18.01 -4.60 -2.26
N GLN A 229 18.63 -3.63 -2.93
CA GLN A 229 19.83 -2.96 -2.45
C GLN A 229 19.57 -2.17 -1.16
N ALA A 230 18.47 -1.41 -1.12
CA ALA A 230 18.09 -0.60 0.04
C ALA A 230 17.85 -1.45 1.30
N MET A 231 17.23 -2.63 1.16
CA MET A 231 17.06 -3.58 2.27
C MET A 231 18.40 -4.04 2.85
N HIS A 232 19.43 -4.22 2.02
CA HIS A 232 20.79 -4.53 2.48
C HIS A 232 21.51 -3.31 3.08
N MET A 233 20.94 -2.12 2.98
CA MET A 233 21.46 -0.85 3.52
C MET A 233 20.64 -0.36 4.73
N GLY A 234 19.76 -1.21 5.27
CA GLY A 234 19.00 -0.92 6.50
C GLY A 234 17.69 -0.17 6.30
N ASP A 235 17.22 -0.01 5.06
CA ASP A 235 15.85 0.45 4.78
C ASP A 235 14.86 -0.73 4.82
N GLU A 236 13.59 -0.44 5.08
CA GLU A 236 12.47 -1.38 4.84
C GLU A 236 11.51 -0.90 3.74
N CYS A 237 11.80 0.27 3.15
CA CYS A 237 11.08 0.87 2.02
C CYS A 237 9.60 1.20 2.28
N HIS A 238 9.21 1.37 3.55
CA HIS A 238 7.91 1.89 3.98
C HIS A 238 8.07 3.08 4.93
N ASN A 239 8.58 2.90 6.15
CA ASN A 239 8.89 3.96 7.10
C ASN A 239 10.29 4.58 6.90
N ARG A 240 11.27 3.77 6.53
CA ARG A 240 12.67 4.18 6.33
C ARG A 240 13.07 3.94 4.89
N ASN A 241 13.38 5.03 4.20
CA ASN A 241 13.57 5.08 2.75
C ASN A 241 14.83 5.88 2.35
N ARG A 242 15.76 6.11 3.28
CA ARG A 242 16.92 6.98 3.07
C ARG A 242 17.88 6.39 2.04
N ALA A 243 18.26 5.11 2.21
CA ALA A 243 19.14 4.43 1.26
C ALA A 243 18.48 4.33 -0.13
N ALA A 244 17.20 3.99 -0.18
CA ALA A 244 16.44 3.88 -1.42
C ALA A 244 16.34 5.23 -2.17
N THR A 245 16.12 6.32 -1.44
CA THR A 245 16.09 7.68 -2.00
C THR A 245 17.46 8.07 -2.58
N SER A 246 18.56 7.80 -1.86
CA SER A 246 19.92 8.02 -2.39
C SER A 246 20.23 7.17 -3.61
N LEU A 247 19.81 5.89 -3.62
CA LEU A 247 19.98 4.99 -4.74
C LEU A 247 19.18 5.43 -5.98
N PHE A 248 17.98 5.98 -5.78
CA PHE A 248 17.18 6.57 -6.85
C PHE A 248 17.88 7.78 -7.46
N LEU A 249 18.36 8.73 -6.64
CA LEU A 249 19.14 9.87 -7.11
C LEU A 249 20.38 9.43 -7.90
N ARG A 250 21.09 8.40 -7.44
CA ARG A 250 22.21 7.80 -8.18
C ARG A 250 21.79 7.26 -9.55
N ALA A 251 20.62 6.62 -9.63
CA ALA A 251 20.12 6.01 -10.87
C ALA A 251 19.66 7.06 -11.90
N ILE A 252 18.98 8.12 -11.46
CA ILE A 252 18.39 9.14 -12.35
C ILE A 252 19.32 10.34 -12.59
N GLY A 253 20.27 10.61 -11.69
CA GLY A 253 21.13 11.80 -11.68
C GLY A 253 21.82 12.12 -13.02
N PRO A 254 22.47 11.16 -13.69
CA PRO A 254 23.09 11.42 -14.99
C PRO A 254 22.09 11.87 -16.07
N ALA A 255 20.86 11.34 -16.05
CA ALA A 255 19.81 11.75 -16.99
C ALA A 255 19.26 13.14 -16.66
N LEU A 256 19.08 13.46 -15.37
CA LEU A 256 18.74 14.81 -14.91
C LEU A 256 19.75 15.84 -15.39
N ALA A 257 21.04 15.57 -15.23
CA ALA A 257 22.11 16.47 -15.68
C ALA A 257 22.12 16.67 -17.20
N ARG A 258 21.91 15.62 -17.99
CA ARG A 258 21.92 15.69 -19.46
C ARG A 258 20.70 16.39 -20.05
N THR A 259 19.54 16.27 -19.39
CA THR A 259 18.27 16.86 -19.84
C THR A 259 17.98 18.22 -19.18
N ASN A 260 18.95 18.73 -18.43
CA ASN A 260 18.83 19.99 -17.72
C ASN A 260 18.57 21.15 -18.69
N LYS A 261 17.67 22.04 -18.28
CA LYS A 261 17.37 23.30 -18.98
C LYS A 261 17.66 24.53 -18.12
N ASP A 262 17.75 24.37 -16.80
CA ASP A 262 17.92 25.43 -15.82
C ASP A 262 18.58 24.84 -14.56
N ASN A 263 19.77 25.36 -14.22
CA ASN A 263 20.56 24.89 -13.08
C ASN A 263 19.84 25.09 -11.73
N GLU A 264 19.09 26.18 -11.55
CA GLU A 264 18.38 26.48 -10.30
C GLU A 264 17.18 25.56 -10.12
N VAL A 265 16.45 25.27 -11.20
CA VAL A 265 15.35 24.30 -11.17
C VAL A 265 15.90 22.90 -10.87
N LEU A 266 16.98 22.49 -11.53
CA LEU A 266 17.61 21.20 -11.28
C LEU A 266 18.09 21.07 -9.83
N ALA A 267 18.75 22.10 -9.29
CA ALA A 267 19.20 22.11 -7.90
C ALA A 267 18.02 21.95 -6.93
N LYS A 268 16.94 22.73 -7.10
CA LYS A 268 15.74 22.63 -6.26
C LYS A 268 15.09 21.24 -6.32
N VAL A 269 15.05 20.60 -7.49
CA VAL A 269 14.54 19.23 -7.65
C VAL A 269 15.40 18.23 -6.87
N ILE A 270 16.72 18.30 -6.99
CA ILE A 270 17.64 17.41 -6.26
C ILE A 270 17.51 17.64 -4.75
N GLU A 271 17.52 18.90 -4.29
CA GLU A 271 17.36 19.27 -2.89
C GLU A 271 16.03 18.80 -2.30
N PHE A 272 14.95 18.90 -3.08
CA PHE A 272 13.63 18.44 -2.65
C PHE A 272 13.59 16.92 -2.41
N ILE A 273 14.26 16.15 -3.28
CA ILE A 273 14.38 14.70 -3.12
C ILE A 273 15.31 14.35 -1.95
N ASP A 274 16.47 15.01 -1.86
CA ASP A 274 17.50 14.75 -0.84
C ASP A 274 17.00 15.04 0.58
N ARG A 275 16.27 16.14 0.79
CA ARG A 275 15.72 16.51 2.10
C ARG A 275 14.48 15.71 2.50
N ASN A 276 13.97 14.87 1.61
CA ASN A 276 12.78 14.07 1.81
C ASN A 276 13.14 12.59 1.85
N ASP A 277 13.58 12.12 3.03
CA ASP A 277 13.91 10.71 3.24
C ASP A 277 12.73 9.77 2.94
N HIS A 278 11.48 10.25 2.83
CA HIS A 278 10.32 9.47 2.41
C HIS A 278 10.02 9.49 0.90
N PHE A 279 10.80 10.19 0.07
CA PHE A 279 10.51 10.35 -1.35
C PHE A 279 10.29 9.00 -2.05
N PHE A 280 11.13 8.01 -1.75
CA PHE A 280 11.08 6.69 -2.37
C PHE A 280 9.82 5.86 -2.02
N LEU A 281 9.05 6.22 -0.97
CA LEU A 281 7.80 5.53 -0.64
C LEU A 281 6.82 5.51 -1.82
N ASN A 282 6.77 6.61 -2.57
CA ASN A 282 5.91 6.78 -3.74
C ASN A 282 6.42 6.01 -4.99
N LEU A 283 7.59 5.37 -4.90
CA LEU A 283 8.10 4.42 -5.89
C LEU A 283 7.97 2.97 -5.41
N SER A 284 8.20 2.71 -4.12
CA SER A 284 8.12 1.36 -3.55
C SER A 284 6.68 0.84 -3.51
N MET A 285 5.71 1.69 -3.17
CA MET A 285 4.29 1.30 -3.12
C MET A 285 3.75 0.81 -4.48
N PRO A 286 3.85 1.58 -5.59
CA PRO A 286 3.38 1.10 -6.88
C PRO A 286 4.22 -0.08 -7.40
N ALA A 287 5.47 -0.26 -6.97
CA ALA A 287 6.26 -1.43 -7.32
C ALA A 287 5.67 -2.69 -6.68
N GLY A 288 5.29 -2.60 -5.40
CA GLY A 288 4.56 -3.66 -4.70
C GLY A 288 3.23 -3.97 -5.37
N LYS A 289 2.42 -2.95 -5.69
CA LYS A 289 1.15 -3.09 -6.42
C LYS A 289 1.35 -3.83 -7.76
N ALA A 290 2.29 -3.37 -8.59
CA ALA A 290 2.54 -3.96 -9.90
C ALA A 290 2.94 -5.45 -9.82
N MET A 291 3.68 -5.86 -8.79
CA MET A 291 4.06 -7.26 -8.57
C MET A 291 2.93 -8.10 -7.97
N LEU A 292 2.11 -7.54 -7.09
CA LEU A 292 1.00 -8.23 -6.42
C LEU A 292 -0.21 -8.42 -7.35
N GLU A 293 -0.57 -7.41 -8.14
CA GLU A 293 -1.71 -7.49 -9.08
C GLU A 293 -1.53 -8.57 -10.14
N ALA A 294 -0.31 -8.79 -10.62
CA ALA A 294 -0.02 -9.85 -11.59
C ALA A 294 -0.35 -11.26 -11.07
N ALA A 295 -0.49 -11.41 -9.74
CA ALA A 295 -0.81 -12.65 -9.08
C ALA A 295 -2.29 -12.80 -8.69
N GLU A 296 -3.14 -11.83 -9.06
CA GLU A 296 -4.58 -11.92 -8.88
C GLU A 296 -5.25 -12.84 -9.93
N GLY A 297 -6.47 -13.28 -9.63
CA GLY A 297 -7.27 -14.18 -10.47
C GLY A 297 -6.97 -15.68 -10.31
N VAL A 298 -6.08 -16.09 -9.39
CA VAL A 298 -5.76 -17.51 -9.19
C VAL A 298 -6.82 -18.17 -8.29
N GLU A 299 -7.70 -18.97 -8.89
CA GLU A 299 -8.76 -19.69 -8.18
C GLU A 299 -8.19 -20.52 -7.01
N GLY A 300 -8.88 -20.50 -5.87
CA GLY A 300 -8.51 -21.29 -4.69
C GLY A 300 -7.31 -20.78 -3.90
N SER A 301 -6.61 -19.73 -4.39
CA SER A 301 -5.55 -19.10 -3.62
C SER A 301 -6.09 -18.37 -2.40
N THR A 302 -5.38 -18.49 -1.28
CA THR A 302 -5.69 -17.83 0.00
C THR A 302 -4.71 -16.69 0.31
N ILE A 303 -3.86 -16.30 -0.64
CA ILE A 303 -2.87 -15.25 -0.45
C ILE A 303 -3.53 -13.87 -0.55
N VAL A 304 -3.17 -12.98 0.36
CA VAL A 304 -3.56 -11.57 0.35
C VAL A 304 -2.73 -10.82 -0.69
N THR A 305 -3.39 -10.13 -1.62
CA THR A 305 -2.73 -9.29 -2.64
C THR A 305 -2.87 -7.80 -2.35
N VAL A 306 -3.80 -7.41 -1.48
CA VAL A 306 -3.98 -6.02 -1.05
C VAL A 306 -4.20 -5.97 0.45
N MET A 307 -3.50 -5.06 1.11
CA MET A 307 -3.79 -4.57 2.46
C MET A 307 -3.78 -3.06 2.41
N ALA A 308 -4.90 -2.42 2.72
CA ALA A 308 -5.02 -0.97 2.63
C ALA A 308 -5.95 -0.42 3.70
N ARG A 309 -5.78 0.84 4.04
CA ARG A 309 -6.62 1.55 5.01
C ARG A 309 -6.89 2.97 4.55
N ASN A 310 -8.06 3.51 4.87
CA ASN A 310 -8.51 4.86 4.50
C ASN A 310 -8.64 5.81 5.71
N GLY A 311 -8.13 5.38 6.87
CA GLY A 311 -8.22 6.10 8.15
C GLY A 311 -9.47 5.77 8.97
N THR A 312 -10.47 5.12 8.37
CA THR A 312 -11.70 4.65 9.03
C THR A 312 -11.77 3.12 9.00
N ASP A 313 -11.59 2.53 7.82
CA ASP A 313 -11.64 1.09 7.56
C ASP A 313 -10.26 0.56 7.12
N PHE A 314 -9.97 -0.67 7.51
CA PHE A 314 -8.91 -1.51 6.96
C PHE A 314 -9.55 -2.57 6.05
N GLY A 315 -8.98 -2.78 4.87
CA GLY A 315 -9.48 -3.71 3.88
C GLY A 315 -8.38 -4.61 3.35
N ILE A 316 -8.76 -5.86 3.05
CA ILE A 316 -7.93 -6.80 2.31
C ILE A 316 -8.62 -7.31 1.04
N ARG A 317 -7.81 -7.72 0.05
CA ARG A 317 -8.24 -8.52 -1.12
C ARG A 317 -7.37 -9.78 -1.20
N LEU A 318 -7.97 -10.86 -1.67
CA LEU A 318 -7.28 -12.14 -1.89
C LEU A 318 -7.03 -12.34 -3.38
N ALA A 319 -5.96 -13.05 -3.71
CA ALA A 319 -5.62 -13.40 -5.10
C ALA A 319 -6.77 -14.11 -5.83
N SER A 320 -7.55 -14.94 -5.14
CA SER A 320 -8.71 -15.65 -5.72
C SER A 320 -9.97 -14.81 -5.84
N MET A 321 -10.04 -13.66 -5.17
CA MET A 321 -11.21 -12.79 -5.13
C MET A 321 -10.77 -11.33 -5.25
N PRO A 322 -10.14 -10.94 -6.37
CA PRO A 322 -9.62 -9.59 -6.54
C PRO A 322 -10.71 -8.54 -6.36
N GLU A 323 -11.89 -8.72 -6.95
CA GLU A 323 -12.95 -7.70 -6.87
C GLU A 323 -13.62 -7.57 -5.50
N ARG A 324 -13.31 -8.46 -4.55
CA ARG A 324 -13.97 -8.46 -3.23
C ARG A 324 -13.08 -7.88 -2.14
N TRP A 325 -13.57 -6.82 -1.52
CA TRP A 325 -13.03 -6.32 -0.26
C TRP A 325 -13.57 -7.09 0.94
N PHE A 326 -12.67 -7.42 1.86
CA PHE A 326 -13.00 -7.82 3.22
C PHE A 326 -12.57 -6.70 4.15
N THR A 327 -13.53 -6.03 4.78
CA THR A 327 -13.29 -4.81 5.55
C THR A 327 -13.57 -4.99 7.04
N ALA A 328 -12.79 -4.31 7.86
CA ALA A 328 -13.00 -4.16 9.29
C ALA A 328 -12.63 -2.73 9.71
N PRO A 329 -13.06 -2.24 10.89
CA PRO A 329 -12.60 -0.96 11.40
C PRO A 329 -11.07 -0.89 11.48
N ALA A 330 -10.48 0.24 11.10
CA ALA A 330 -9.04 0.42 11.18
C ALA A 330 -8.57 0.41 12.65
N GLY A 331 -7.52 -0.37 12.93
CA GLY A 331 -6.91 -0.42 14.26
C GLY A 331 -6.13 0.86 14.60
N LYS A 332 -6.00 1.15 15.90
CA LYS A 332 -5.13 2.24 16.38
C LYS A 332 -3.66 1.83 16.25
N VAL A 333 -2.83 2.73 15.73
CA VAL A 333 -1.38 2.53 15.69
C VAL A 333 -0.80 2.95 17.03
N GLN A 334 -0.21 2.00 17.78
CA GLN A 334 0.54 2.29 19.00
C GLN A 334 2.02 2.43 18.64
N GLY A 335 2.62 3.54 19.04
CA GLY A 335 4.02 3.85 18.76
C GLY A 335 4.58 4.88 19.74
N LEU A 336 5.83 5.29 19.52
CA LEU A 336 6.44 6.37 20.26
C LEU A 336 5.89 7.72 19.75
N TYR A 337 5.57 8.63 20.67
CA TYR A 337 5.11 9.98 20.33
C TYR A 337 6.30 10.90 20.03
N PHE A 338 6.10 11.85 19.12
CA PHE A 338 7.07 12.90 18.77
C PHE A 338 6.97 14.10 19.71
#